data_AF-A0AAU1CNB2-F1
#
_entry.id   AF-A0AAU1CNB2-F1
#
_cell.length_a   1.000
_cell.length_b   1.000
_cell.length_c   1.000
_cell.angle_alpha   90.00
_cell.angle_beta   90.00
_cell.angle_gamma   90.00
#
_symmetry.space_group_name_H-M   'P 1'
#
loop_
_entity.id
_entity.type
_entity.pdbx_description
1 polymer ?
#
loop_
_entity_poly.entity_id
_entity_poly.type
_entity_poly.pdbx_seq_one_letter_code
_entity_poly.pdbx_strand_id
1 'polypeptide(L)' 'MTGGETGTSMTVPHPDSAHVELLLGAYVLGALGPAEDARVSIHLQLCDPCRTAYLDMADAPALLALFSEDDLLDGLGD' A
#
# COMPACT_ATOMS: atom_id res chain seq x y z
N MET A 1 21.65 32.10 -9.49
CA MET A 1 20.29 31.58 -9.29
C MET A 1 20.28 30.19 -9.94
N THR A 2 20.62 29.15 -9.18
CA THR A 2 20.88 27.80 -9.71
C THR A 2 19.92 26.79 -9.11
N GLY A 3 19.43 25.90 -9.97
CA GLY A 3 18.79 24.62 -9.62
C GLY A 3 17.29 24.79 -9.38
N GLY A 4 16.39 24.25 -10.20
CA GLY A 4 16.42 22.91 -10.80
C GLY A 4 15.56 22.00 -9.94
N GLU A 5 14.25 22.23 -9.96
CA GLU A 5 13.27 21.37 -9.29
C GLU A 5 13.26 20.00 -9.99
N THR A 6 13.77 19.00 -9.28
CA THR A 6 13.70 17.60 -9.69
C THR A 6 12.23 17.21 -9.73
N GLY A 7 11.68 17.10 -10.93
CA GLY A 7 10.37 16.55 -11.19
C GLY A 7 10.22 15.21 -10.51
N THR A 8 9.12 15.05 -9.78
CA THR A 8 8.73 13.82 -9.09
C THR A 8 8.89 12.64 -10.06
N SER A 9 9.76 11.70 -9.71
CA SER A 9 9.97 10.50 -10.50
C SER A 9 8.74 9.63 -10.34
N MET A 10 7.77 9.79 -11.24
CA MET A 10 6.65 8.87 -11.37
C MET A 10 7.24 7.55 -11.85
N THR A 11 7.54 6.65 -10.92
CA THR A 11 8.15 5.35 -11.21
C THR A 11 7.18 4.56 -12.10
N VAL A 12 7.52 4.44 -13.38
CA VAL A 12 6.75 3.61 -14.33
C VAL A 12 7.06 2.15 -13.99
N PRO A 13 6.06 1.31 -13.71
CA PRO A 13 6.29 -0.10 -13.39
C PRO A 13 6.97 -0.82 -14.57
N HIS A 14 7.98 -1.63 -14.25
CA HIS A 14 8.79 -2.37 -15.23
C HIS A 14 7.99 -3.58 -15.80
N PRO A 15 8.08 -3.84 -17.13
CA PRO A 15 7.22 -4.80 -17.83
C PRO A 15 7.47 -6.29 -17.56
N ASP A 16 8.38 -6.69 -16.67
CA ASP A 16 8.62 -8.11 -16.31
C ASP A 16 7.91 -8.55 -15.02
N SER A 17 6.98 -7.73 -14.52
CA SER A 17 6.46 -7.93 -13.17
C SER A 17 5.03 -7.42 -13.00
N ALA A 18 4.07 -8.34 -12.95
CA ALA A 18 2.82 -8.09 -12.26
C ALA A 18 3.08 -8.10 -10.73
N HIS A 19 3.83 -7.11 -10.22
CA HIS A 19 3.98 -6.87 -8.79
C HIS A 19 2.60 -6.60 -8.16
N VAL A 20 2.46 -6.96 -6.88
CA VAL A 20 1.18 -6.85 -6.16
C VAL A 20 0.98 -5.48 -5.49
N GLU A 21 1.78 -4.47 -5.83
CA GLU A 21 1.80 -3.16 -5.18
C GLU A 21 0.40 -2.52 -5.08
N LEU A 22 -0.40 -2.61 -6.15
CA LEU A 22 -1.77 -2.09 -6.17
C LEU A 22 -2.73 -2.84 -5.23
N LEU A 23 -2.40 -4.06 -4.83
CA LEU A 23 -3.20 -4.90 -3.92
C LEU A 23 -2.75 -4.77 -2.46
N LEU A 24 -1.58 -4.20 -2.18
CA LEU A 24 -1.00 -4.19 -0.82
C LEU A 24 -1.86 -3.42 0.18
N GLY A 25 -2.47 -2.30 -0.21
CA GLY A 25 -3.39 -1.57 0.66
C GLY A 25 -4.60 -2.40 1.07
N ALA A 26 -5.24 -3.06 0.09
CA ALA A 26 -6.37 -3.95 0.38
C ALA A 26 -5.96 -5.19 1.18
N TYR A 27 -4.76 -5.74 0.94
CA TYR A 27 -4.20 -6.86 1.70
C TYR A 27 -3.97 -6.47 3.17
N VAL A 28 -3.35 -5.32 3.42
CA VAL A 28 -3.11 -4.78 4.78
C VAL A 28 -4.42 -4.57 5.55
N LEU A 29 -5.48 -4.13 4.86
CA LEU A 29 -6.80 -3.92 5.45
C LEU A 29 -7.64 -5.21 5.54
N GLY A 30 -7.14 -6.35 5.07
CA GLY A 30 -7.89 -7.61 5.03
C GLY A 30 -9.10 -7.60 4.09
N ALA A 31 -9.08 -6.75 3.06
CA ALA A 31 -10.20 -6.53 2.15
C ALA A 31 -10.14 -7.39 0.87
N LEU A 32 -9.11 -8.21 0.70
CA LEU A 32 -8.96 -9.08 -0.46
C LEU A 32 -9.80 -10.35 -0.35
N GLY A 33 -10.22 -10.88 -1.51
CA GLY A 33 -10.77 -12.23 -1.58
C GLY A 33 -9.71 -13.30 -1.30
N PRO A 34 -10.11 -14.53 -0.94
CA PRO A 34 -9.17 -15.58 -0.51
C PRO A 34 -8.13 -15.97 -1.57
N ALA A 35 -8.51 -15.91 -2.85
CA ALA A 35 -7.59 -16.20 -3.95
C ALA A 35 -6.55 -15.09 -4.16
N GLU A 36 -6.92 -13.83 -3.92
CA GLU A 36 -6.02 -12.69 -4.04
C GLU A 36 -5.09 -12.60 -2.84
N ASP A 37 -5.62 -12.82 -1.64
CA ASP A 37 -4.85 -12.90 -0.39
C ASP A 37 -3.73 -13.95 -0.49
N ALA A 38 -4.06 -15.17 -0.92
CA ALA A 38 -3.08 -16.24 -1.11
C ALA A 38 -2.00 -15.86 -2.15
N ARG A 39 -2.40 -15.19 -3.25
CA ARG A 39 -1.45 -14.73 -4.29
C ARG A 39 -0.50 -13.68 -3.74
N VAL A 40 -1.00 -12.71 -2.99
CA VAL A 40 -0.18 -11.66 -2.36
C VAL A 40 0.76 -12.26 -1.33
N SER A 41 0.26 -13.12 -0.44
CA SER A 41 1.05 -13.81 0.58
C SER A 41 2.22 -14.61 -0.03
N ILE A 42 1.97 -15.41 -1.08
CA ILE A 42 3.02 -16.15 -1.79
C ILE A 42 4.05 -15.20 -2.41
N HIS A 43 3.60 -14.11 -3.05
CA HIS A 43 4.50 -13.13 -3.66
C HIS A 43 5.40 -12.44 -2.64
N LEU A 44 4.86 -12.04 -1.49
CA LEU A 44 5.61 -11.41 -0.41
C LEU A 44 6.72 -12.32 0.14
N GLN A 45 6.57 -13.65 0.05
CA GLN A 45 7.64 -14.57 0.46
C GLN A 45 8.84 -14.57 -0.50
N LEU A 46 8.63 -14.19 -1.76
CA LEU A 46 9.61 -14.33 -2.84
C LEU A 46 10.18 -12.99 -3.32
N CYS A 47 9.60 -11.88 -2.88
CA CYS A 47 9.84 -10.56 -3.44
C CYS A 47 10.13 -9.52 -2.35
N ASP A 48 11.40 -9.26 -2.10
CA ASP A 48 11.86 -8.24 -1.15
C ASP A 48 11.31 -6.83 -1.42
N PRO A 49 11.23 -6.30 -2.66
CA PRO A 49 10.69 -4.96 -2.86
C PRO A 49 9.22 -4.84 -2.47
N CYS A 50 8.37 -5.83 -2.79
CA CYS A 50 6.98 -5.85 -2.35
C CYS A 50 6.85 -6.07 -0.84
N ARG A 51 7.76 -6.84 -0.23
CA ARG A 51 7.82 -7.00 1.24
C ARG A 51 8.11 -5.68 1.93
N THR A 52 9.08 -4.91 1.42
CA THR A 52 9.38 -3.57 1.94
C THR A 52 8.17 -2.66 1.82
N ALA A 53 7.54 -2.59 0.64
CA ALA A 53 6.34 -1.78 0.44
C ALA A 53 5.16 -2.20 1.35
N TYR A 54 5.01 -3.50 1.64
CA TYR A 54 4.03 -4.01 2.60
C TYR A 54 4.35 -3.53 4.03
N LEU A 55 5.61 -3.61 4.45
CA LEU A 55 6.03 -3.20 5.80
C LEU A 55 5.82 -1.70 6.01
N ASP A 56 6.03 -0.87 4.99
CA ASP A 56 5.76 0.58 5.05
C ASP A 56 4.28 0.90 5.33
N MET A 57 3.36 -0.03 5.06
CA MET A 57 1.91 0.12 5.25
C MET A 57 1.36 -0.66 6.45
N ALA A 58 2.12 -1.60 7.02
CA ALA A 58 1.61 -2.61 7.96
C ALA A 58 1.04 -2.02 9.26
N ASP A 59 1.47 -0.81 9.66
CA ASP A 59 0.95 -0.10 10.83
C ASP A 59 -0.36 0.66 10.57
N ALA A 60 -0.76 0.83 9.30
CA ALA A 60 -1.94 1.61 8.93
C ALA A 60 -3.26 1.12 9.58
N PRO A 61 -3.55 -0.19 9.69
CA PRO A 61 -4.76 -0.67 10.36
C PRO A 61 -4.80 -0.30 11.85
N ALA A 62 -3.66 -0.29 12.53
CA ALA A 62 -3.59 0.10 13.94
C ALA A 62 -3.86 1.60 14.12
N LEU A 63 -3.40 2.44 13.19
CA LEU A 63 -3.72 3.86 13.18
C LEU A 63 -5.20 4.11 12.86
N LEU A 64 -5.78 3.37 11.91
CA LEU A 64 -7.20 3.45 11.56
C LEU A 64 -8.11 3.03 12.72
N ALA A 65 -7.68 2.06 13.54
CA ALA A 65 -8.44 1.61 14.72
C ALA A 65 -8.59 2.68 15.82
N LEU A 66 -7.89 3.82 15.73
CA LEU A 66 -8.07 4.95 16.63
C LEU A 66 -9.31 5.80 16.29
N PHE A 67 -9.89 5.58 15.10
CA PHE A 67 -11.04 6.33 14.61
C PHE A 67 -12.28 5.43 14.59
N SER A 68 -13.42 6.01 14.93
CA SER A 68 -14.72 5.36 14.73
C SER A 68 -15.10 5.46 13.24
N GLU A 69 -16.05 4.63 12.82
CA GLU A 69 -16.59 4.70 11.45
C GLU A 69 -17.23 6.07 11.19
N ASP A 70 -17.93 6.63 12.17
CA ASP A 70 -18.51 7.98 12.10
C ASP A 70 -17.43 9.06 11.89
N ASP A 71 -16.29 8.99 12.59
CA ASP A 71 -15.17 9.95 12.43
C ASP A 71 -14.62 9.97 11.00
N LEU A 72 -14.64 8.82 10.31
CA LEU A 72 -14.14 8.67 8.94
C LEU A 72 -15.18 9.13 7.90
N LEU A 73 -16.47 8.99 8.19
CA LEU A 73 -17.58 9.39 7.32
C LEU A 73 -17.89 10.89 7.42
N ASP A 74 -17.82 11.45 8.62
CA ASP A 74 -18.00 12.89 8.87
C ASP A 74 -16.76 13.71 8.46
N GLY A 75 -15.68 13.02 8.10
CA GLY A 75 -14.44 13.58 7.57
C GLY A 75 -13.62 14.29 8.63
N LEU A 76 -12.97 13.55 9.55
CA LEU A 76 -11.88 13.99 10.44
C LEU A 76 -11.92 15.49 10.77
N GLY A 77 -13.02 15.90 11.43
CA GLY A 77 -13.56 17.26 11.40
C GLY A 77 -12.58 18.42 11.68
N ASP A 78 -12.86 19.52 10.96
CA ASP A 78 -12.44 20.94 11.06
C ASP A 78 -10.97 21.25 11.47
#